data_AF-A7ET73-F1
#
_entry.id   AF-A7ET73-F1
#
_cell.length_a   1.000
_cell.length_b   1.000
_cell.length_c   1.000
_cell.angle_alpha   90.00
_cell.angle_beta   90.00
_cell.angle_gamma   90.00
#
_symmetry.space_group_name_H-M   'P 1'
#
loop_
_entity.id
_entity.type
_entity.pdbx_description
1 polymer ?
#
loop_
_entity_poly.entity_id
_entity_poly.type
_entity_poly.pdbx_seq_one_letter_code
_entity_poly.pdbx_strand_id
1 'polypeptide(L)'
;MHVSSFLIVSINAFGALAYPLTATNAAAPVSELVVSSGDAQSYNWQSGYVSQFTIHSSCNATERHELSEGLRQAVEMAEHAKNHILVHGNKSEIFQKYFGKGPTSTPMGWFDKIASGNRAGVIFRCDDPDRNCETQDAWAGHWRGENATAETVICPLSYQTRLPLTALCARGFNVATGRPANFWAADLMHRLYHVPLIGEEIVDHHADGYHGVQDLAAGINYTLAGHNSATLTYFATEAYAYDIAVPGEGCVGKASVEEDEDSHGAPTATASAVPTVNPTRIIPAESTTPAASPAASPAGTECHTHADGTLHCV
;
A
#
# COMPACT_ATOMS: atom_id res chain seq x y z
N MET A 1 42.92 29.13 26.92
CA MET A 1 42.25 30.09 27.82
C MET A 1 40.78 29.71 27.88
N HIS A 2 40.37 29.13 29.01
CA HIS A 2 38.99 28.81 29.36
C HIS A 2 38.18 30.07 29.63
N VAL A 3 36.88 30.06 29.31
CA VAL A 3 35.81 30.28 30.31
C VAL A 3 34.56 29.51 29.87
N SER A 4 34.17 28.49 30.66
CA SER A 4 32.85 27.85 30.59
C SER A 4 31.93 28.53 31.60
N SER A 5 30.77 29.03 31.15
CA SER A 5 29.73 29.56 32.03
C SER A 5 28.89 28.43 32.61
N PHE A 6 28.96 28.26 33.93
CA PHE A 6 28.04 27.43 34.70
C PHE A 6 26.88 28.29 35.21
N LEU A 7 25.64 27.88 34.93
CA LEU A 7 24.43 28.45 35.51
C LEU A 7 24.15 27.74 36.85
N ILE A 8 24.19 28.49 37.96
CA ILE A 8 23.81 28.02 39.29
C ILE A 8 22.32 28.35 39.50
N VAL A 9 21.48 27.33 39.69
CA VAL A 9 20.08 27.49 40.10
C VAL A 9 20.01 27.29 41.61
N SER A 10 19.67 28.35 42.33
CA SER A 10 19.46 28.36 43.78
C SER A 10 18.04 27.91 44.12
N ILE A 11 17.89 26.84 44.90
CA ILE A 11 16.60 26.39 45.44
C ILE A 11 16.40 27.02 46.82
N ASN A 12 15.42 27.92 46.96
CA ASN A 12 15.00 28.46 48.25
C ASN A 12 14.06 27.47 48.95
N ALA A 13 14.47 26.99 50.12
CA ALA A 13 13.62 26.20 51.02
C ALA A 13 12.82 27.15 51.93
N PHE A 14 11.49 27.16 51.80
CA PHE A 14 10.61 27.82 52.76
C PHE A 14 10.16 26.80 53.81
N GLY A 15 10.59 27.01 55.06
CA GLY A 15 10.12 26.27 56.23
C GLY A 15 8.71 26.71 56.62
N ALA A 16 7.78 25.75 56.70
CA ALA A 16 6.45 25.96 57.24
C ALA A 16 6.42 25.61 58.74
N LEU A 17 6.00 26.57 59.57
CA LEU A 17 5.75 26.40 60.99
C LEU A 17 4.42 25.67 61.20
N ALA A 18 4.45 24.56 61.94
CA ALA A 18 3.26 23.86 62.38
C ALA A 18 2.72 24.47 63.69
N TYR A 19 1.43 24.81 63.71
CA TYR A 19 0.66 25.06 64.94
C TYR A 19 -0.29 23.89 65.19
N PRO A 20 -0.49 23.42 66.45
CA PRO A 20 -1.45 22.38 66.75
C PRO A 20 -2.85 22.99 66.92
N LEU A 21 -3.77 22.65 66.01
CA LEU A 21 -5.20 22.83 66.26
C LEU A 21 -5.71 21.58 66.99
N THR A 22 -6.07 21.76 68.26
CA THR A 22 -6.87 20.79 69.00
C THR A 22 -8.34 21.01 68.62
N ALA A 23 -8.92 20.05 67.91
CA ALA A 23 -10.36 19.97 67.68
C ALA A 23 -10.83 18.56 68.05
N THR A 24 -11.45 18.43 69.21
CA THR A 24 -12.19 17.23 69.62
C THR A 24 -13.53 17.21 68.89
N ASN A 25 -13.60 16.51 67.76
CA ASN A 25 -14.87 16.11 67.17
C ASN A 25 -15.16 14.66 67.58
N ALA A 26 -16.27 14.46 68.29
CA ALA A 26 -16.82 13.15 68.54
C ALA A 26 -17.24 12.51 67.19
N ALA A 27 -16.55 11.46 66.77
CA ALA A 27 -16.92 10.68 65.60
C ALA A 27 -18.04 9.69 65.96
N ALA A 28 -19.15 9.75 65.22
CA ALA A 28 -20.15 8.68 65.23
C ALA A 28 -19.58 7.42 64.57
N PRO A 29 -20.00 6.20 64.97
CA PRO A 29 -19.53 4.98 64.33
C PRO A 29 -20.07 4.92 62.89
N VAL A 30 -19.18 5.08 61.92
CA VAL A 30 -19.47 4.84 60.51
C VAL A 30 -19.54 3.32 60.34
N SER A 31 -20.72 2.77 60.10
CA SER A 31 -20.84 1.38 59.65
C SER A 31 -20.18 1.26 58.28
N GLU A 32 -19.06 0.54 58.25
CA GLU A 32 -18.36 0.17 57.02
C GLU A 32 -19.28 -0.77 56.23
N LEU A 33 -19.90 -0.25 55.17
CA LEU A 33 -20.55 -1.07 54.17
C LEU A 33 -19.46 -1.84 53.43
N VAL A 34 -19.24 -3.10 53.82
CA VAL A 34 -18.47 -4.05 53.02
C VAL A 34 -19.30 -4.36 51.78
N VAL A 35 -19.17 -3.51 50.77
CA VAL A 35 -19.62 -3.85 49.42
C VAL A 35 -18.70 -4.96 48.97
N SER A 36 -19.21 -6.20 48.99
CA SER A 36 -18.59 -7.32 48.30
C SER A 36 -18.54 -6.97 46.83
N SER A 37 -17.44 -6.36 46.39
CA SER A 37 -17.09 -6.22 44.99
C SER A 37 -16.88 -7.64 44.47
N GLY A 38 -17.95 -8.23 43.95
CA GLY A 38 -17.83 -9.41 43.10
C GLY A 38 -16.80 -9.07 42.03
N ASP A 39 -15.89 -10.02 41.78
CA ASP A 39 -14.84 -9.95 40.76
C ASP A 39 -15.50 -9.75 39.38
N ALA A 40 -15.89 -8.51 39.07
CA ALA A 40 -16.35 -8.12 37.77
C ALA A 40 -15.09 -8.09 36.91
N GLN A 41 -14.89 -9.17 36.14
CA GLN A 41 -13.79 -9.27 35.19
C GLN A 41 -13.77 -8.00 34.35
N SER A 42 -12.70 -7.20 34.48
CA SER A 42 -12.60 -5.89 33.84
C SER A 42 -12.76 -6.06 32.32
N TYR A 43 -13.69 -5.33 31.72
CA TYR A 43 -13.89 -5.37 30.28
C TYR A 43 -12.60 -4.93 29.54
N ASN A 44 -12.02 -5.83 28.74
CA ASN A 44 -10.89 -5.54 27.88
C ASN A 44 -11.38 -5.26 26.45
N TRP A 45 -11.46 -3.98 26.08
CA TRP A 45 -11.90 -3.55 24.75
C TRP A 45 -10.97 -4.00 23.61
N GLN A 46 -9.73 -4.38 23.92
CA GLN A 46 -8.74 -4.90 22.96
C GLN A 46 -8.70 -6.42 22.88
N SER A 47 -9.60 -7.12 23.60
CA SER A 47 -9.65 -8.58 23.55
C SER A 47 -9.84 -9.07 22.11
N GLY A 48 -8.93 -9.91 21.62
CA GLY A 48 -8.94 -10.42 20.24
C GLY A 48 -8.31 -9.50 19.19
N TYR A 49 -7.70 -8.38 19.59
CA TYR A 49 -6.91 -7.56 18.68
C TYR A 49 -5.63 -8.29 18.24
N VAL A 50 -5.41 -8.37 16.93
CA VAL A 50 -4.21 -8.92 16.32
C VAL A 50 -3.55 -7.83 15.48
N SER A 51 -2.29 -7.53 15.81
CA SER A 51 -1.50 -6.50 15.14
C SER A 51 -0.70 -7.01 13.95
N GLN A 52 -0.73 -8.29 13.61
CA GLN A 52 0.03 -8.83 12.48
C GLN A 52 -0.91 -9.59 11.55
N PHE A 53 -0.66 -9.47 10.25
CA PHE A 53 -1.32 -10.31 9.26
C PHE A 53 -0.84 -11.76 9.42
N THR A 54 -1.74 -12.72 9.20
CA THR A 54 -1.38 -14.13 9.31
C THR A 54 -0.71 -14.60 8.01
N ILE A 55 0.48 -15.19 8.09
CA ILE A 55 1.11 -15.86 6.95
C ILE A 55 0.94 -17.38 7.13
N HIS A 56 0.13 -17.98 6.26
CA HIS A 56 -0.23 -19.40 6.28
C HIS A 56 0.99 -20.32 6.20
N SER A 57 0.86 -21.55 6.73
CA SER A 57 1.96 -22.53 6.81
C SER A 57 2.52 -22.98 5.45
N SER A 58 1.82 -22.68 4.35
CA SER A 58 2.27 -23.00 2.99
C SER A 58 3.47 -22.19 2.51
N CYS A 59 3.73 -21.03 3.10
CA CYS A 59 4.91 -20.23 2.78
C CYS A 59 6.19 -20.85 3.37
N ASN A 60 7.23 -21.00 2.55
CA ASN A 60 8.55 -21.40 3.04
C ASN A 60 9.23 -20.25 3.82
N ALA A 61 10.42 -20.49 4.36
CA ALA A 61 11.12 -19.50 5.19
C ALA A 61 11.44 -18.20 4.44
N THR A 62 11.90 -18.28 3.19
CA THR A 62 12.24 -17.10 2.37
C THR A 62 10.99 -16.32 2.00
N GLU A 63 9.94 -17.02 1.54
CA GLU A 63 8.65 -16.42 1.21
C GLU A 63 8.05 -15.68 2.41
N ARG A 64 8.13 -16.27 3.61
CA ARG A 64 7.72 -15.61 4.85
C ARG A 64 8.50 -14.36 5.13
N HIS A 65 9.82 -14.37 4.96
CA HIS A 65 10.65 -13.21 5.24
C HIS A 65 10.32 -12.04 4.31
N GLU A 66 10.25 -12.29 3.00
CA GLU A 66 9.91 -11.25 2.03
C GLU A 66 8.49 -10.73 2.22
N LEU A 67 7.52 -11.62 2.40
CA LEU A 67 6.13 -11.23 2.60
C LEU A 67 5.91 -10.48 3.92
N SER A 68 6.59 -10.89 5.00
CA SER A 68 6.53 -10.18 6.29
C SER A 68 7.04 -8.74 6.15
N GLU A 69 8.15 -8.55 5.42
CA GLU A 69 8.71 -7.23 5.18
C GLU A 69 7.81 -6.41 4.26
N GLY A 70 7.26 -7.00 3.21
CA GLY A 70 6.28 -6.35 2.34
C GLY A 70 5.04 -5.89 3.09
N LEU A 71 4.49 -6.72 3.98
CA LEU A 71 3.33 -6.39 4.81
C LEU A 71 3.65 -5.28 5.82
N ARG A 72 4.84 -5.30 6.41
CA ARG A 72 5.32 -4.21 7.27
C ARG A 72 5.39 -2.88 6.48
N GLN A 73 5.92 -2.90 5.27
CA GLN A 73 6.01 -1.73 4.40
C GLN A 73 4.64 -1.26 3.89
N ALA A 74 3.68 -2.17 3.67
CA ALA A 74 2.30 -1.81 3.34
C ALA A 74 1.63 -1.04 4.50
N VAL A 75 1.85 -1.47 5.74
CA VAL A 75 1.39 -0.74 6.94
C VAL A 75 2.04 0.64 7.04
N GLU A 76 3.36 0.72 6.82
CA GLU A 76 4.13 1.97 6.81
C GLU A 76 3.60 2.95 5.75
N MET A 77 3.37 2.48 4.52
CA MET A 77 2.84 3.31 3.43
C MET A 77 1.40 3.75 3.71
N ALA A 78 0.53 2.88 4.22
CA ALA A 78 -0.84 3.24 4.57
C ALA A 78 -0.89 4.26 5.73
N GLU A 79 -0.08 4.06 6.77
CA GLU A 79 0.03 5.01 7.86
C GLU A 79 0.51 6.39 7.36
N HIS A 80 1.50 6.40 6.47
CA HIS A 80 1.97 7.62 5.83
C HIS A 80 0.86 8.30 5.02
N ALA A 81 0.14 7.57 4.17
CA ALA A 81 -0.94 8.12 3.35
C ALA A 81 -2.04 8.77 4.20
N LYS A 82 -2.44 8.11 5.31
CA LYS A 82 -3.32 8.70 6.33
C LYS A 82 -2.75 10.00 6.88
N ASN A 83 -1.48 10.00 7.29
CA ASN A 83 -0.83 11.16 7.88
C ASN A 83 -0.72 12.34 6.89
N HIS A 84 -0.44 12.07 5.62
CA HIS A 84 -0.46 13.09 4.57
C HIS A 84 -1.83 13.79 4.50
N ILE A 85 -2.92 13.02 4.52
CA ILE A 85 -4.29 13.57 4.54
C ILE A 85 -4.54 14.37 5.82
N LEU A 86 -4.09 13.90 6.98
CA LEU A 86 -4.27 14.63 8.25
C LEU A 86 -3.53 15.97 8.28
N VAL A 87 -2.33 16.03 7.70
CA VAL A 87 -1.49 17.25 7.68
C VAL A 87 -2.00 18.26 6.65
N HIS A 88 -2.28 17.80 5.43
CA HIS A 88 -2.56 18.70 4.30
C HIS A 88 -4.06 18.83 3.98
N GLY A 89 -4.87 17.85 4.40
CA GLY A 89 -6.28 17.77 4.06
C GLY A 89 -6.50 17.77 2.54
N ASN A 90 -7.62 18.35 2.12
CA ASN A 90 -7.94 18.53 0.70
C ASN A 90 -7.20 19.68 0.01
N LYS A 91 -6.25 20.35 0.69
CA LYS A 91 -5.40 21.38 0.09
C LYS A 91 -4.17 20.79 -0.58
N SER A 92 -3.86 19.51 -0.34
CA SER A 92 -2.78 18.81 -1.04
C SER A 92 -3.09 18.69 -2.52
N GLU A 93 -2.14 19.06 -3.37
CA GLU A 93 -2.23 18.84 -4.82
C GLU A 93 -2.27 17.35 -5.15
N ILE A 94 -1.54 16.51 -4.39
CA ILE A 94 -1.59 15.05 -4.52
C ILE A 94 -2.99 14.53 -4.14
N PHE A 95 -3.61 15.05 -3.08
CA PHE A 95 -4.98 14.67 -2.72
C PHE A 95 -5.97 15.07 -3.81
N GLN A 96 -5.90 16.31 -4.30
CA GLN A 96 -6.81 16.79 -5.35
C GLN A 96 -6.62 16.01 -6.66
N LYS A 97 -5.38 15.62 -7.00
CA LYS A 97 -5.09 14.79 -8.17
C LYS A 97 -5.86 13.46 -8.15
N TYR A 98 -5.89 12.79 -7.00
CA TYR A 98 -6.44 11.43 -6.91
C TYR A 98 -7.87 11.36 -6.39
N PHE A 99 -8.33 12.34 -5.63
CA PHE A 99 -9.68 12.33 -5.03
C PHE A 99 -10.53 13.53 -5.42
N GLY A 100 -9.98 14.51 -6.14
CA GLY A 100 -10.71 15.67 -6.63
C GLY A 100 -11.41 16.43 -5.49
N LYS A 101 -12.74 16.52 -5.60
CA LYS A 101 -13.62 17.15 -4.59
C LYS A 101 -14.13 16.16 -3.53
N GLY A 102 -13.61 14.93 -3.53
CA GLY A 102 -14.00 13.87 -2.61
C GLY A 102 -13.70 14.22 -1.14
N PRO A 103 -14.45 13.64 -0.19
CA PRO A 103 -14.19 13.83 1.23
C PRO A 103 -12.86 13.15 1.62
N THR A 104 -12.10 13.78 2.51
CA THR A 104 -10.85 13.21 3.04
C THR A 104 -11.07 11.99 3.93
N SER A 105 -12.22 11.91 4.58
CA SER A 105 -12.54 10.87 5.54
C SER A 105 -12.59 9.47 4.93
N THR A 106 -13.07 9.35 3.69
CA THR A 106 -13.21 8.05 3.02
C THR A 106 -11.86 7.38 2.78
N PRO A 107 -10.91 7.96 2.00
CA PRO A 107 -9.60 7.36 1.82
C PRO A 107 -8.82 7.22 3.13
N MET A 108 -8.95 8.19 4.06
CA MET A 108 -8.30 8.12 5.36
C MET A 108 -8.74 6.90 6.18
N GLY A 109 -10.04 6.55 6.15
CA GLY A 109 -10.56 5.37 6.82
C GLY A 109 -9.99 4.06 6.27
N TRP A 110 -9.86 3.95 4.94
CA TRP A 110 -9.25 2.77 4.30
C TRP A 110 -7.78 2.60 4.67
N PHE A 111 -7.02 3.69 4.65
CA PHE A 111 -5.63 3.67 5.08
C PHE A 111 -5.49 3.32 6.57
N ASP A 112 -6.37 3.82 7.44
CA ASP A 112 -6.30 3.50 8.88
C ASP A 112 -6.70 2.05 9.18
N LYS A 113 -7.61 1.46 8.40
CA LYS A 113 -7.92 0.02 8.51
C LYS A 113 -6.69 -0.83 8.23
N ILE A 114 -5.89 -0.50 7.22
CA ILE A 114 -4.62 -1.19 6.95
C ILE A 114 -3.59 -0.88 8.05
N ALA A 115 -3.44 0.39 8.44
CA ALA A 115 -2.39 0.85 9.35
C ALA A 115 -2.58 0.42 10.81
N SER A 116 -3.83 0.41 11.29
CA SER A 116 -4.16 0.31 12.72
C SER A 116 -5.22 -0.75 13.04
N GLY A 117 -5.99 -1.21 12.05
CA GLY A 117 -7.13 -2.11 12.22
C GLY A 117 -6.78 -3.46 12.85
N ASN A 118 -7.80 -4.18 13.35
CA ASN A 118 -7.63 -5.54 13.82
C ASN A 118 -7.40 -6.47 12.61
N ARG A 119 -6.25 -7.12 12.55
CA ARG A 119 -5.83 -7.97 11.42
C ARG A 119 -6.21 -9.45 11.62
N ALA A 120 -6.93 -9.76 12.70
CA ALA A 120 -7.43 -11.10 12.95
C ALA A 120 -8.32 -11.56 11.79
N GLY A 121 -7.99 -12.71 11.19
CA GLY A 121 -8.74 -13.24 10.06
C GLY A 121 -8.32 -12.71 8.69
N VAL A 122 -7.22 -11.95 8.58
CA VAL A 122 -6.60 -11.63 7.29
C VAL A 122 -5.39 -12.56 7.09
N ILE A 123 -5.46 -13.40 6.06
CA ILE A 123 -4.52 -14.51 5.83
C ILE A 123 -3.87 -14.39 4.45
N PHE A 124 -2.55 -14.46 4.43
CA PHE A 124 -1.77 -14.59 3.20
C PHE A 124 -1.17 -15.98 3.08
N ARG A 125 -1.20 -16.57 1.88
CA ARG A 125 -0.71 -17.92 1.61
C ARG A 125 0.12 -17.98 0.33
N CYS A 126 1.01 -18.97 0.24
CA CYS A 126 1.96 -19.11 -0.88
C CYS A 126 1.70 -20.35 -1.74
N ASP A 127 0.78 -21.21 -1.32
CA ASP A 127 0.17 -22.21 -2.19
C ASP A 127 -1.08 -21.63 -2.84
N ASP A 128 -1.50 -22.24 -3.95
CA ASP A 128 -2.59 -21.77 -4.80
C ASP A 128 -3.66 -22.84 -4.97
N PRO A 129 -4.60 -22.97 -4.02
CA PRO A 129 -5.66 -23.99 -4.08
C PRO A 129 -6.56 -23.86 -5.31
N ASP A 130 -6.73 -22.62 -5.79
CA ASP A 130 -7.64 -22.29 -6.88
C ASP A 130 -6.96 -22.40 -8.25
N ARG A 131 -5.63 -22.60 -8.29
CA ARG A 131 -4.80 -22.74 -9.50
C ARG A 131 -4.84 -21.52 -10.44
N ASN A 132 -5.14 -20.34 -9.89
CA ASN A 132 -5.15 -19.10 -10.66
C ASN A 132 -3.74 -18.62 -11.01
N CYS A 133 -2.73 -18.89 -10.16
CA CYS A 133 -1.33 -18.55 -10.43
C CYS A 133 -0.76 -19.31 -11.64
N GLU A 134 -1.23 -20.54 -11.88
CA GLU A 134 -0.77 -21.37 -13.01
C GLU A 134 -1.53 -21.07 -14.31
N THR A 135 -2.73 -20.51 -14.21
CA THR A 135 -3.62 -20.29 -15.37
C THR A 135 -3.65 -18.83 -15.82
N GLN A 136 -3.16 -17.91 -15.00
CA GLN A 136 -3.12 -16.48 -15.27
C GLN A 136 -1.67 -15.98 -15.23
N ASP A 137 -0.97 -16.04 -16.36
CA ASP A 137 0.48 -15.81 -16.46
C ASP A 137 0.95 -14.45 -15.89
N ALA A 138 0.09 -13.44 -15.89
CA ALA A 138 0.40 -12.10 -15.38
C ALA A 138 0.01 -11.88 -13.91
N TRP A 139 -0.62 -12.86 -13.25
CA TRP A 139 -1.08 -12.69 -11.88
C TRP A 139 0.06 -12.89 -10.89
N ALA A 140 0.44 -11.80 -10.24
CA ALA A 140 1.33 -11.86 -9.08
C ALA A 140 0.60 -12.43 -7.84
N GLY A 141 -0.72 -12.50 -7.88
CA GLY A 141 -1.57 -13.25 -6.96
C GLY A 141 -2.95 -12.64 -6.84
N HIS A 142 -3.75 -13.22 -5.98
CA HIS A 142 -5.19 -13.05 -6.05
C HIS A 142 -5.85 -13.19 -4.68
N TRP A 143 -6.98 -12.52 -4.51
CA TRP A 143 -7.90 -12.79 -3.42
C TRP A 143 -8.79 -13.98 -3.80
N ARG A 144 -9.03 -14.90 -2.86
CA ARG A 144 -9.72 -16.16 -3.16
C ARG A 144 -11.24 -16.02 -3.32
N GLY A 145 -11.80 -14.83 -3.15
CA GLY A 145 -13.23 -14.60 -3.32
C GLY A 145 -14.09 -15.45 -2.39
N GLU A 146 -15.19 -15.96 -2.92
CA GLU A 146 -16.14 -16.83 -2.20
C GLU A 146 -15.52 -18.15 -1.69
N ASN A 147 -14.41 -18.61 -2.29
CA ASN A 147 -13.75 -19.85 -1.86
C ASN A 147 -13.10 -19.72 -0.48
N ALA A 148 -12.60 -18.51 -0.14
CA ALA A 148 -12.10 -18.15 1.18
C ALA A 148 -11.90 -16.63 1.28
N THR A 149 -12.92 -15.91 1.74
CA THR A 149 -12.94 -14.44 1.75
C THR A 149 -11.85 -13.80 2.62
N ALA A 150 -11.32 -14.55 3.59
CA ALA A 150 -10.21 -14.14 4.46
C ALA A 150 -8.81 -14.27 3.82
N GLU A 151 -8.71 -14.92 2.66
CA GLU A 151 -7.42 -15.42 2.14
C GLU A 151 -6.98 -14.73 0.84
N THR A 152 -5.71 -14.34 0.83
CA THR A 152 -5.00 -13.84 -0.34
C THR A 152 -3.85 -14.77 -0.68
N VAL A 153 -3.80 -15.23 -1.94
CA VAL A 153 -2.71 -16.02 -2.50
C VAL A 153 -1.62 -15.09 -3.04
N ILE A 154 -0.36 -15.40 -2.72
CA ILE A 154 0.83 -14.80 -3.31
C ILE A 154 1.40 -15.78 -4.33
N CYS A 155 1.38 -15.44 -5.62
CA CYS A 155 1.96 -16.28 -6.67
C CYS A 155 3.49 -16.13 -6.74
N PRO A 156 4.20 -17.12 -7.30
CA PRO A 156 5.65 -17.06 -7.52
C PRO A 156 6.15 -15.79 -8.24
N LEU A 157 5.33 -15.24 -9.14
CA LEU A 157 5.65 -14.00 -9.86
C LEU A 157 5.86 -12.81 -8.91
N SER A 158 5.18 -12.76 -7.76
CA SER A 158 5.41 -11.68 -6.78
C SER A 158 6.85 -11.68 -6.28
N TYR A 159 7.37 -12.83 -5.88
CA TYR A 159 8.73 -12.97 -5.36
C TYR A 159 9.82 -12.68 -6.41
N GLN A 160 9.47 -12.75 -7.70
CA GLN A 160 10.40 -12.47 -8.79
C GLN A 160 10.39 -10.99 -9.22
N THR A 161 9.25 -10.30 -9.05
CA THR A 161 9.02 -8.99 -9.67
C THR A 161 8.84 -7.85 -8.68
N ARG A 162 8.38 -8.13 -7.45
CA ARG A 162 8.06 -7.10 -6.47
C ARG A 162 9.32 -6.56 -5.82
N LEU A 163 9.46 -5.25 -5.87
CA LEU A 163 10.54 -4.52 -5.23
C LEU A 163 10.16 -4.11 -3.80
N PRO A 164 11.12 -3.99 -2.87
CA PRO A 164 10.86 -3.39 -1.59
C PRO A 164 10.53 -1.90 -1.76
N LEU A 165 9.74 -1.34 -0.84
CA LEU A 165 9.38 0.08 -0.80
C LEU A 165 10.60 1.00 -0.79
N THR A 166 11.71 0.57 -0.20
CA THR A 166 12.98 1.31 -0.18
C THR A 166 13.59 1.52 -1.58
N ALA A 167 13.11 0.81 -2.59
CA ALA A 167 13.49 1.01 -3.99
C ALA A 167 12.54 1.96 -4.75
N LEU A 168 11.51 2.52 -4.10
CA LEU A 168 10.60 3.48 -4.73
C LEU A 168 11.40 4.69 -5.26
N CYS A 169 11.05 5.16 -6.46
CA CYS A 169 11.76 6.21 -7.19
C CYS A 169 13.19 5.87 -7.64
N ALA A 170 13.67 4.66 -7.40
CA ALA A 170 14.92 4.16 -7.98
C ALA A 170 14.67 3.40 -9.29
N ARG A 171 15.76 3.02 -9.97
CA ARG A 171 15.74 2.09 -11.12
C ARG A 171 14.85 2.55 -12.29
N GLY A 172 14.67 3.86 -12.44
CA GLY A 172 13.87 4.46 -13.50
C GLY A 172 12.35 4.35 -13.29
N PHE A 173 11.89 3.89 -12.13
CA PHE A 173 10.47 3.92 -11.80
C PHE A 173 9.98 5.37 -11.69
N ASN A 174 8.82 5.64 -12.27
CA ASN A 174 8.05 6.84 -12.01
C ASN A 174 6.56 6.49 -11.90
N VAL A 175 5.79 7.30 -11.18
CA VAL A 175 4.38 7.01 -10.87
C VAL A 175 3.51 7.07 -12.12
N ALA A 176 3.79 7.98 -13.06
CA ALA A 176 2.94 8.20 -14.22
C ALA A 176 2.96 7.05 -15.23
N THR A 177 4.15 6.50 -15.52
CA THR A 177 4.31 5.42 -16.51
C THR A 177 4.56 4.05 -15.86
N GLY A 178 4.75 4.01 -14.54
CA GLY A 178 5.00 2.79 -13.79
C GLY A 178 3.74 2.25 -13.13
N ARG A 179 3.77 0.96 -12.79
CA ARG A 179 2.72 0.30 -12.02
C ARG A 179 3.10 0.32 -10.53
N PRO A 180 2.33 0.97 -9.63
CA PRO A 180 2.59 0.93 -8.19
C PRO A 180 2.71 -0.50 -7.65
N ALA A 181 1.92 -1.42 -8.19
CA ALA A 181 1.97 -2.84 -7.87
C ALA A 181 3.34 -3.49 -8.12
N ASN A 182 4.31 -2.84 -8.79
CA ASN A 182 5.69 -3.33 -8.86
C ASN A 182 6.42 -3.30 -7.51
N PHE A 183 5.86 -2.65 -6.47
CA PHE A 183 6.39 -2.63 -5.12
C PHE A 183 5.51 -3.45 -4.18
N TRP A 184 6.15 -4.23 -3.29
CA TRP A 184 5.44 -5.07 -2.30
C TRP A 184 4.39 -4.28 -1.51
N ALA A 185 4.75 -3.10 -0.99
CA ALA A 185 3.86 -2.29 -0.17
C ALA A 185 2.55 -1.94 -0.91
N ALA A 186 2.66 -1.37 -2.10
CA ALA A 186 1.53 -0.95 -2.90
C ALA A 186 0.69 -2.15 -3.41
N ASP A 187 1.34 -3.23 -3.86
CA ASP A 187 0.65 -4.44 -4.29
C ASP A 187 -0.13 -5.12 -3.15
N LEU A 188 0.45 -5.17 -1.95
CA LEU A 188 -0.23 -5.75 -0.78
C LEU A 188 -1.35 -4.85 -0.27
N MET A 189 -1.20 -3.52 -0.31
CA MET A 189 -2.32 -2.60 -0.02
C MET A 189 -3.49 -2.84 -0.96
N HIS A 190 -3.23 -2.96 -2.27
CA HIS A 190 -4.25 -3.28 -3.26
C HIS A 190 -5.00 -4.57 -2.91
N ARG A 191 -4.27 -5.66 -2.63
CA ARG A 191 -4.88 -6.96 -2.27
C ARG A 191 -5.66 -6.92 -0.96
N LEU A 192 -5.20 -6.13 0.01
CA LEU A 192 -5.92 -5.94 1.27
C LEU A 192 -7.29 -5.32 1.05
N TYR A 193 -7.46 -4.42 0.06
CA TYR A 193 -8.77 -3.86 -0.24
C TYR A 193 -9.79 -4.89 -0.74
N HIS A 194 -9.34 -5.99 -1.36
CA HIS A 194 -10.23 -7.09 -1.75
C HIS A 194 -10.71 -7.94 -0.55
N VAL A 195 -10.06 -7.84 0.61
CA VAL A 195 -10.46 -8.58 1.81
C VAL A 195 -11.64 -7.86 2.48
N PRO A 196 -12.80 -8.52 2.71
CA PRO A 196 -13.99 -7.84 3.26
C PRO A 196 -13.77 -7.16 4.62
N LEU A 197 -12.89 -7.68 5.47
CA LEU A 197 -12.55 -7.05 6.75
C LEU A 197 -11.91 -5.66 6.58
N ILE A 198 -11.28 -5.41 5.43
CA ILE A 198 -10.59 -4.16 5.13
C ILE A 198 -11.43 -3.31 4.16
N GLY A 199 -11.69 -3.80 2.94
CA GLY A 199 -12.37 -3.02 1.91
C GLY A 199 -13.90 -3.11 1.92
N GLU A 200 -14.48 -3.92 2.82
CA GLU A 200 -15.93 -4.04 3.02
C GLU A 200 -16.72 -4.33 1.73
N GLU A 201 -16.09 -4.96 0.74
CA GLU A 201 -16.69 -5.26 -0.58
C GLU A 201 -17.14 -4.00 -1.35
N ILE A 202 -16.76 -2.80 -0.88
CA ILE A 202 -17.07 -1.53 -1.54
C ILE A 202 -15.83 -0.85 -2.11
N VAL A 203 -14.63 -1.27 -1.69
CA VAL A 203 -13.40 -0.86 -2.36
C VAL A 203 -13.14 -1.80 -3.52
N ASP A 204 -13.22 -1.30 -4.75
CA ASP A 204 -13.17 -2.11 -5.98
C ASP A 204 -12.35 -1.40 -7.09
N HIS A 205 -12.39 -1.92 -8.32
CA HIS A 205 -11.79 -1.36 -9.52
C HIS A 205 -12.80 -0.47 -10.27
N HIS A 206 -12.92 0.80 -9.86
CA HIS A 206 -13.73 1.80 -10.56
C HIS A 206 -12.97 2.51 -11.69
N ALA A 207 -11.65 2.53 -11.60
CA ALA A 207 -10.75 3.00 -12.64
C ALA A 207 -9.35 2.43 -12.38
N ASP A 208 -8.57 2.24 -13.43
CA ASP A 208 -7.22 1.69 -13.34
C ASP A 208 -6.22 2.59 -14.06
N GLY A 209 -4.93 2.37 -13.79
CA GLY A 209 -3.84 3.14 -14.38
C GLY A 209 -3.75 4.59 -13.88
N TYR A 210 -2.65 5.26 -14.20
CA TYR A 210 -2.37 6.61 -13.70
C TYR A 210 -3.39 7.65 -14.19
N HIS A 211 -3.76 7.59 -15.47
CA HIS A 211 -4.73 8.53 -16.06
C HIS A 211 -6.16 8.24 -15.64
N GLY A 212 -6.59 6.96 -15.68
CA GLY A 212 -7.95 6.58 -15.32
C GLY A 212 -8.33 7.00 -13.89
N VAL A 213 -7.41 6.88 -12.92
CA VAL A 213 -7.70 7.33 -11.54
C VAL A 213 -7.84 8.85 -11.41
N GLN A 214 -7.15 9.63 -12.24
CA GLN A 214 -7.27 11.09 -12.28
C GLN A 214 -8.55 11.54 -12.98
N ASP A 215 -8.91 10.86 -14.08
CA ASP A 215 -10.16 11.12 -14.79
C ASP A 215 -11.38 10.81 -13.91
N LEU A 216 -11.32 9.70 -13.15
CA LEU A 216 -12.33 9.39 -12.16
C LEU A 216 -12.46 10.51 -11.12
N ALA A 217 -11.33 11.02 -10.61
CA ALA A 217 -11.29 12.09 -9.61
C ALA A 217 -11.81 13.44 -10.14
N ALA A 218 -11.57 13.75 -11.41
CA ALA A 218 -12.02 14.97 -12.07
C ALA A 218 -13.49 14.90 -12.53
N GLY A 219 -14.00 13.70 -12.76
CA GLY A 219 -15.33 13.44 -13.32
C GLY A 219 -16.50 13.65 -12.36
N ILE A 220 -17.71 13.40 -12.86
CA ILE A 220 -18.95 13.52 -12.07
C ILE A 220 -19.07 12.46 -10.97
N ASN A 221 -18.41 11.31 -11.15
CA ASN A 221 -18.40 10.18 -10.22
C ASN A 221 -17.20 10.19 -9.26
N TYR A 222 -16.60 11.37 -9.01
CA TYR A 222 -15.40 11.53 -8.17
C TYR A 222 -15.49 10.90 -6.77
N THR A 223 -16.70 10.70 -6.24
CA THR A 223 -16.89 10.02 -4.95
C THR A 223 -16.42 8.56 -4.98
N LEU A 224 -16.47 7.90 -6.15
CA LEU A 224 -15.95 6.54 -6.32
C LEU A 224 -14.42 6.48 -6.23
N ALA A 225 -13.70 7.60 -6.43
CA ALA A 225 -12.25 7.63 -6.29
C ALA A 225 -11.80 7.25 -4.87
N GLY A 226 -12.58 7.61 -3.84
CA GLY A 226 -12.34 7.20 -2.46
C GLY A 226 -12.59 5.70 -2.19
N HIS A 227 -13.25 5.01 -3.12
CA HIS A 227 -13.56 3.58 -3.07
C HIS A 227 -12.82 2.79 -4.17
N ASN A 228 -11.89 3.43 -4.88
CA ASN A 228 -11.17 2.79 -5.96
C ASN A 228 -9.82 2.28 -5.45
N SER A 229 -9.59 0.98 -5.51
CA SER A 229 -8.37 0.32 -5.03
C SER A 229 -7.11 0.88 -5.72
N ALA A 230 -7.18 1.16 -7.02
CA ALA A 230 -6.08 1.77 -7.76
C ALA A 230 -5.84 3.22 -7.31
N THR A 231 -6.88 4.05 -7.18
CA THR A 231 -6.74 5.43 -6.69
C THR A 231 -6.08 5.48 -5.32
N LEU A 232 -6.53 4.65 -4.38
CA LEU A 232 -5.95 4.56 -3.03
C LEU A 232 -4.47 4.19 -3.08
N THR A 233 -4.10 3.24 -3.95
CA THR A 233 -2.73 2.76 -4.11
C THR A 233 -1.83 3.80 -4.77
N TYR A 234 -2.30 4.47 -5.83
CA TYR A 234 -1.58 5.54 -6.51
C TYR A 234 -1.35 6.74 -5.59
N PHE A 235 -2.38 7.18 -4.86
CA PHE A 235 -2.25 8.25 -3.88
C PHE A 235 -1.21 7.90 -2.81
N ALA A 236 -1.29 6.71 -2.22
CA ALA A 236 -0.36 6.30 -1.17
C ALA A 236 1.09 6.23 -1.69
N THR A 237 1.26 5.76 -2.94
CA THR A 237 2.57 5.67 -3.61
C THR A 237 3.14 7.05 -3.89
N GLU A 238 2.36 7.97 -4.47
CA GLU A 238 2.85 9.31 -4.81
C GLU A 238 3.10 10.16 -3.56
N ALA A 239 2.23 10.08 -2.55
CA ALA A 239 2.44 10.77 -1.28
C ALA A 239 3.74 10.28 -0.60
N TYR A 240 3.95 8.97 -0.52
CA TYR A 240 5.19 8.42 0.04
C TYR A 240 6.42 8.80 -0.79
N ALA A 241 6.30 8.80 -2.13
CA ALA A 241 7.36 9.24 -3.01
C ALA A 241 7.76 10.69 -2.73
N TYR A 242 6.79 11.59 -2.64
CA TYR A 242 7.00 13.02 -2.46
C TYR A 242 7.47 13.39 -1.06
N ASP A 243 6.92 12.79 -0.01
CA ASP A 243 7.23 13.17 1.37
C ASP A 243 8.46 12.44 1.93
N ILE A 244 8.68 11.17 1.52
CA ILE A 244 9.68 10.30 2.14
C ILE A 244 10.79 9.89 1.17
N ALA A 245 10.45 9.32 0.01
CA ALA A 245 11.45 8.71 -0.87
C ALA A 245 12.37 9.76 -1.53
N VAL A 246 11.77 10.84 -2.05
CA VAL A 246 12.47 11.98 -2.65
C VAL A 246 11.81 13.28 -2.15
N PRO A 247 12.14 13.72 -0.92
CA PRO A 247 11.42 14.79 -0.23
C PRO A 247 11.27 16.08 -1.06
N GLY A 248 10.03 16.48 -1.32
CA GLY A 248 9.68 17.70 -2.04
C GLY A 248 9.68 17.61 -3.57
N GLU A 249 10.11 16.47 -4.13
CA GLU A 249 10.19 16.23 -5.59
C GLU A 249 9.39 14.99 -6.02
N GLY A 250 9.50 13.90 -5.26
CA GLY A 250 8.94 12.61 -5.60
C GLY A 250 9.53 11.99 -6.87
N CYS A 251 8.76 11.14 -7.53
CA CYS A 251 9.10 10.55 -8.82
C CYS A 251 7.85 10.40 -9.68
N VAL A 252 7.04 11.46 -9.79
CA VAL A 252 5.81 11.42 -10.59
C VAL A 252 6.12 11.07 -12.05
N GLY A 253 7.24 11.57 -12.58
CA GLY A 253 7.60 11.40 -13.99
C GLY A 253 6.81 12.31 -14.91
N LYS A 254 6.95 12.09 -16.22
CA LYS A 254 6.14 12.76 -17.24
C LYS A 254 5.06 11.78 -17.66
N ALA A 255 3.79 12.17 -17.51
CA ALA A 255 2.71 11.48 -18.19
C ALA A 255 3.00 11.50 -19.70
N SER A 256 3.01 10.34 -20.35
CA SER A 256 2.92 10.31 -21.81
C SER A 256 1.57 10.94 -22.17
N VAL A 257 1.62 12.03 -22.93
CA VAL A 257 0.44 12.45 -23.67
C VAL A 257 0.29 11.38 -24.74
N GLU A 258 -0.67 10.47 -24.58
CA GLU A 258 -1.13 9.70 -25.72
C GLU A 258 -1.80 10.71 -26.65
N GLU A 259 -1.03 11.16 -27.65
CA GLU A 259 -1.61 11.72 -28.84
C GLU A 259 -2.34 10.57 -29.54
N ASP A 260 -3.63 10.74 -29.78
CA ASP A 260 -4.43 9.88 -30.66
C ASP A 260 -3.80 9.89 -32.07
N GLU A 261 -2.77 9.07 -32.31
CA GLU A 261 -2.22 8.86 -33.63
C GLU A 261 -3.02 7.78 -34.36
N ASP A 262 -4.07 8.23 -35.06
CA ASP A 262 -4.66 7.55 -36.22
C ASP A 262 -3.56 7.33 -37.29
N SER A 263 -2.76 6.28 -37.15
CA SER A 263 -1.70 5.95 -38.12
C SER A 263 -2.18 4.93 -39.15
N HIS A 264 -2.84 5.43 -40.19
CA HIS A 264 -2.71 4.86 -41.53
C HIS A 264 -1.45 5.43 -42.19
N GLY A 265 -0.29 4.82 -41.93
CA GLY A 265 0.97 5.20 -42.57
C GLY A 265 1.95 4.02 -42.67
N ALA A 266 2.17 3.53 -43.89
CA ALA A 266 3.09 2.43 -44.19
C ALA A 266 4.56 2.75 -43.79
N PRO A 267 5.37 1.73 -43.43
CA PRO A 267 6.71 1.96 -42.89
C PRO A 267 7.69 2.36 -44.01
N THR A 268 8.37 3.49 -43.83
CA THR A 268 9.56 3.84 -44.62
C THR A 268 10.79 3.52 -43.78
N ALA A 269 11.61 2.59 -44.26
CA ALA A 269 12.83 2.15 -43.62
C ALA A 269 13.93 3.22 -43.72
N THR A 270 14.57 3.55 -42.60
CA THR A 270 15.88 4.21 -42.57
C THR A 270 16.77 3.52 -41.55
N ALA A 271 17.80 2.86 -42.07
CA ALA A 271 18.85 2.19 -41.33
C ALA A 271 19.74 3.22 -40.59
N SER A 272 20.16 2.89 -39.37
CA SER A 272 21.32 3.50 -38.74
C SER A 272 22.18 2.42 -38.09
N ALA A 273 23.48 2.53 -38.37
CA ALA A 273 24.51 1.51 -38.20
C ALA A 273 24.97 1.33 -36.76
N VAL A 274 25.29 0.08 -36.40
CA VAL A 274 25.95 -0.32 -35.15
C VAL A 274 27.41 -0.66 -35.46
N PRO A 275 28.41 -0.26 -34.66
CA PRO A 275 29.78 -0.68 -34.88
C PRO A 275 30.08 -2.04 -34.25
N THR A 276 30.81 -2.83 -35.03
CA THR A 276 31.27 -4.21 -34.84
C THR A 276 32.38 -4.33 -33.78
N VAL A 277 32.28 -5.33 -32.89
CA VAL A 277 33.45 -6.00 -32.31
C VAL A 277 33.17 -7.51 -32.20
N ASN A 278 34.01 -8.31 -32.86
CA ASN A 278 34.00 -9.78 -32.86
C ASN A 278 35.28 -10.26 -32.14
N PRO A 279 35.25 -11.39 -31.42
CA PRO A 279 36.00 -12.53 -31.93
C PRO A 279 35.33 -13.90 -31.69
N THR A 280 35.07 -14.58 -32.81
CA THR A 280 35.33 -15.99 -33.14
C THR A 280 35.35 -17.06 -32.04
N ARG A 281 34.35 -17.97 -32.07
CA ARG A 281 34.59 -19.43 -32.04
C ARG A 281 33.45 -20.22 -32.70
N ILE A 282 33.82 -21.08 -33.65
CA ILE A 282 32.98 -21.94 -34.49
C ILE A 282 32.85 -23.33 -33.86
N ILE A 283 31.68 -23.99 -33.99
CA ILE A 283 31.43 -25.40 -34.43
C ILE A 283 29.90 -25.68 -34.43
N PRO A 284 29.36 -26.55 -35.32
CA PRO A 284 28.14 -26.28 -36.09
C PRO A 284 26.86 -27.08 -35.73
N ALA A 285 25.81 -26.69 -36.45
CA ALA A 285 24.38 -27.00 -36.42
C ALA A 285 23.91 -28.46 -36.43
N GLU A 286 22.68 -28.65 -35.92
CA GLU A 286 21.67 -29.49 -36.57
C GLU A 286 20.25 -28.92 -36.37
N SER A 287 19.38 -29.13 -37.37
CA SER A 287 18.15 -28.39 -37.66
C SER A 287 16.89 -29.21 -37.34
N THR A 288 15.77 -28.58 -36.91
CA THR A 288 14.41 -28.92 -37.36
C THR A 288 13.38 -27.81 -37.03
N THR A 289 12.63 -27.44 -38.07
CA THR A 289 11.41 -26.62 -38.32
C THR A 289 10.55 -25.94 -37.24
N PRO A 290 9.83 -24.84 -37.59
CA PRO A 290 9.22 -23.89 -36.65
C PRO A 290 7.74 -24.14 -36.32
N ALA A 291 7.37 -23.81 -35.08
CA ALA A 291 6.00 -23.70 -34.60
C ALA A 291 5.39 -22.32 -34.90
N ALA A 292 4.07 -22.27 -35.03
CA ALA A 292 3.27 -21.11 -35.42
C ALA A 292 3.38 -19.93 -34.43
N SER A 293 3.51 -18.72 -34.97
CA SER A 293 3.46 -17.45 -34.22
C SER A 293 2.08 -17.21 -33.59
N PRO A 294 1.98 -16.84 -32.30
CA PRO A 294 0.90 -15.98 -31.86
C PRO A 294 1.20 -14.54 -32.31
N ALA A 295 0.12 -13.81 -32.61
CA ALA A 295 0.15 -12.43 -33.05
C ALA A 295 0.97 -11.55 -32.10
N ALA A 296 1.82 -10.70 -32.67
CA ALA A 296 2.54 -9.69 -31.92
C ALA A 296 1.55 -8.71 -31.31
N SER A 297 1.51 -8.63 -29.98
CA SER A 297 0.90 -7.51 -29.28
C SER A 297 1.66 -6.24 -29.67
N PRO A 298 0.97 -5.14 -30.07
CA PRO A 298 1.62 -3.87 -30.30
C PRO A 298 2.26 -3.39 -28.99
N ALA A 299 3.49 -2.91 -29.09
CA ALA A 299 4.18 -2.30 -27.96
C ALA A 299 3.46 -0.99 -27.59
N GLY A 300 3.02 -0.87 -26.34
CA GLY A 300 2.56 0.39 -25.76
C GLY A 300 1.17 0.38 -25.12
N THR A 301 0.37 -0.67 -25.31
CA THR A 301 -1.00 -0.71 -24.78
C THR A 301 -1.08 -1.48 -23.46
N GLU A 302 -1.41 -0.80 -22.36
CA GLU A 302 -1.64 -1.40 -21.05
C GLU A 302 -3.06 -1.99 -21.00
N CYS A 303 -3.16 -3.25 -21.40
CA CYS A 303 -4.42 -3.99 -21.29
C CYS A 303 -4.58 -4.63 -19.89
N HIS A 304 -5.78 -4.56 -19.33
CA HIS A 304 -6.19 -5.30 -18.13
C HIS A 304 -7.62 -5.82 -18.28
N THR A 305 -7.89 -6.93 -17.59
CA THR A 305 -9.18 -7.63 -17.67
C THR A 305 -9.93 -7.40 -16.37
N HIS A 306 -11.17 -6.92 -16.47
CA HIS A 306 -12.08 -6.76 -15.33
C HIS A 306 -12.63 -8.13 -14.87
N ALA A 307 -13.23 -8.17 -13.68
CA ALA A 307 -13.80 -9.39 -13.10
C ALA A 307 -14.95 -9.99 -13.94
N ASP A 308 -15.58 -9.21 -14.82
CA ASP A 308 -16.60 -9.64 -15.77
C ASP A 308 -16.02 -10.21 -17.09
N GLY A 309 -14.69 -10.26 -17.21
CA GLY A 309 -13.98 -10.73 -18.41
C GLY A 309 -13.80 -9.66 -19.48
N THR A 310 -14.23 -8.41 -19.24
CA THR A 310 -14.04 -7.31 -20.19
C THR A 310 -12.57 -6.91 -20.24
N LEU A 311 -11.96 -6.95 -21.43
CA LEU A 311 -10.61 -6.47 -21.69
C LEU A 311 -10.64 -4.97 -21.99
N HIS A 312 -10.01 -4.17 -21.14
CA HIS A 312 -9.79 -2.75 -21.38
C HIS A 312 -8.32 -2.53 -21.73
N CYS A 313 -8.07 -1.82 -22.82
CA CYS A 313 -6.75 -1.51 -23.34
C CYS A 313 -6.62 0.00 -23.46
N VAL A 314 -5.67 0.58 -22.72
CA VAL A 314 -5.21 1.97 -22.89
C VAL A 314 -3.90 1.96 -23.64
#